data_AF-A0A8T1UJ81-F1
#
_entry.id   AF-A0A8T1UJ81-F1
#
_cell.length_a   1.000
_cell.length_b   1.000
_cell.length_c   1.000
_cell.angle_alpha   90.00
_cell.angle_beta   90.00
_cell.angle_gamma   90.00
#
_symmetry.space_group_name_H-M   'P 1'
#
loop_
_entity.id
_entity.type
_entity.pdbx_description
1 polymer ?
#
loop_
_entity_poly.entity_id
_entity_poly.type
_entity_poly.pdbx_seq_one_letter_code
_entity_poly.pdbx_strand_id
1 'polypeptide(L)'
;MGHRHEERDAAAAGIAAKPKPIYAANVIAREYGHLMFYTPPYHPELQPIESMVDLKKKLGSSLNKISSCMWKGAYRKVQRKEGEYMVKVHEDRAKRRAIADAEAEAVYDAAEEQQGREYYVFHC
;
A
#
# COMPACT_ATOMS: atom_id res chain seq x y z
N MET A 1 31.08 -69.01 28.84
CA MET A 1 31.47 -68.00 29.84
C MET A 1 31.68 -66.68 29.09
N GLY A 2 30.68 -65.89 28.70
CA GLY A 2 29.53 -65.44 29.47
C GLY A 2 29.77 -64.07 30.11
N HIS A 3 30.38 -63.10 29.41
CA HIS A 3 30.44 -61.71 29.89
C HIS A 3 29.37 -60.86 29.20
N ARG A 4 28.30 -60.66 29.98
CA ARG A 4 27.10 -59.86 29.75
C ARG A 4 27.42 -58.46 29.21
N HIS A 5 26.63 -58.08 28.22
CA HIS A 5 26.10 -56.72 28.10
C HIS A 5 25.60 -56.26 29.48
N GLU A 6 26.29 -55.30 30.08
CA GLU A 6 25.71 -54.46 31.11
C GLU A 6 25.69 -53.05 30.54
N GLU A 7 24.51 -52.72 30.02
CA GLU A 7 24.02 -51.37 29.81
C GLU A 7 24.44 -50.49 30.98
N ARG A 8 25.34 -49.54 30.72
CA ARG A 8 25.52 -48.39 31.60
C ARG A 8 24.63 -47.27 31.09
N ASP A 9 23.34 -47.50 31.21
CA ASP A 9 22.41 -46.40 31.39
C ASP A 9 22.64 -45.79 32.79
N ALA A 10 22.49 -44.47 32.86
CA ALA A 10 22.60 -43.62 34.04
C ALA A 10 24.01 -43.23 34.49
N ALA A 11 24.50 -42.09 33.97
CA ALA A 11 24.74 -40.88 34.78
C ALA A 11 25.51 -39.79 33.98
N ALA A 12 24.92 -39.29 32.89
CA ALA A 12 25.31 -37.96 32.39
C ALA A 12 24.41 -36.93 33.09
N ALA A 13 24.82 -36.53 34.30
CA ALA A 13 24.21 -35.44 35.05
C ALA A 13 24.09 -34.21 34.14
N GLY A 14 22.84 -33.77 33.95
CA GLY A 14 22.48 -32.71 33.02
C GLY A 14 23.15 -31.38 33.37
N ILE A 15 24.08 -30.96 32.52
CA ILE A 15 24.26 -29.53 32.30
C ILE A 15 23.09 -29.12 31.43
N ALA A 16 22.03 -28.58 32.04
CA ALA A 16 20.90 -28.03 31.31
C ALA A 16 21.44 -27.03 30.27
N ALA A 17 21.44 -27.41 28.99
CA ALA A 17 21.86 -26.53 27.92
C ALA A 17 20.97 -25.30 27.98
N LYS A 18 21.58 -24.11 28.14
CA LYS A 18 20.84 -22.85 28.14
C LYS A 18 19.98 -22.82 26.87
N PRO A 19 18.70 -22.45 26.95
CA PRO A 19 17.86 -22.38 25.78
C PRO A 19 18.50 -21.44 24.76
N LYS A 20 18.42 -21.80 23.48
CA LYS A 20 19.00 -21.00 22.41
C LYS A 20 18.43 -19.58 22.49
N PRO A 21 19.26 -18.52 22.49
CA PRO A 21 18.78 -17.17 22.64
C PRO A 21 17.83 -16.83 21.49
N ILE A 22 16.67 -16.26 21.85
CA ILE A 22 15.72 -15.69 20.91
C ILE A 22 16.00 -14.20 20.84
N TYR A 23 16.49 -13.74 19.70
CA TYR A 23 16.77 -12.32 19.49
C TYR A 23 15.47 -11.59 19.10
N ALA A 24 15.13 -10.53 19.83
CA ALA A 24 13.93 -9.73 19.58
C ALA A 24 13.85 -9.23 18.12
N ALA A 25 14.99 -8.83 17.54
CA ALA A 25 15.08 -8.42 16.14
C ALA A 25 14.58 -9.50 15.16
N ASN A 26 14.87 -10.77 15.43
CA ASN A 26 14.43 -11.88 14.59
C ASN A 26 12.92 -12.11 14.68
N VAL A 27 12.34 -11.91 15.87
CA VAL A 27 10.89 -12.04 16.09
C VAL A 27 10.17 -10.96 15.30
N ILE A 28 10.56 -9.70 15.50
CA ILE A 28 9.98 -8.54 14.82
C ILE A 28 10.11 -8.68 13.30
N ALA A 29 11.29 -9.00 12.78
CA ALA A 29 11.48 -9.14 11.33
C ALA A 29 10.54 -10.19 10.72
N ARG A 30 10.33 -11.32 11.40
CA ARG A 30 9.43 -12.38 10.93
C ARG A 30 7.95 -11.99 11.03
N GLU A 31 7.56 -11.27 12.08
CA GLU A 31 6.18 -10.75 12.24
C GLU A 31 5.76 -9.85 11.07
N TYR A 32 6.68 -9.02 10.56
CA TYR A 32 6.44 -8.16 9.41
C TYR A 32 6.74 -8.83 8.05
N GLY A 33 6.95 -10.16 8.02
CA GLY A 33 7.17 -10.92 6.79
C GLY A 33 8.54 -10.71 6.14
N HIS A 34 9.53 -10.21 6.88
CA HIS A 34 10.89 -10.04 6.39
C HIS A 34 11.72 -11.32 6.51
N LEU A 35 12.51 -11.60 5.46
CA LEU A 35 13.48 -12.69 5.45
C LEU A 35 14.81 -12.21 6.05
N MET A 36 15.31 -12.93 7.05
CA MET A 36 16.58 -12.62 7.73
C MET A 36 17.74 -13.39 7.09
N PHE A 37 18.73 -12.66 6.57
CA PHE A 37 19.99 -13.22 6.09
C PHE A 37 21.09 -13.03 7.14
N TYR A 38 21.70 -14.13 7.57
CA TYR A 38 22.84 -14.10 8.49
C TYR A 38 24.13 -14.08 7.70
N THR A 39 24.97 -13.08 7.93
CA THR A 39 26.34 -13.09 7.41
C THR A 39 27.21 -13.97 8.31
N PRO A 40 28.04 -14.86 7.73
CA PRO A 40 28.97 -15.66 8.51
C PRO A 40 29.91 -14.79 9.36
N PRO A 41 30.34 -15.26 10.54
CA PRO A 41 31.23 -14.49 11.41
C PRO A 41 32.55 -14.19 10.72
N TYR A 42 33.12 -12.99 10.95
CA TYR A 42 34.39 -12.52 10.37
C TYR A 42 34.40 -12.29 8.85
N HIS A 43 33.23 -12.15 8.23
CA HIS A 43 33.09 -11.82 6.81
C HIS A 43 32.45 -10.42 6.57
N PRO A 44 33.11 -9.32 6.98
CA PRO A 44 32.60 -7.96 6.77
C PRO A 44 32.47 -7.58 5.29
N GLU A 45 33.24 -8.20 4.39
CA GLU A 45 33.17 -8.00 2.94
C GLU A 45 31.83 -8.42 2.33
N LEU A 46 31.08 -9.29 3.02
CA LEU A 46 29.75 -9.73 2.61
C LEU A 46 28.65 -8.75 3.04
N GLN A 47 28.97 -7.75 3.85
CA GLN A 47 28.01 -6.73 4.27
C GLN A 47 28.08 -5.52 3.31
N PRO A 48 26.98 -5.16 2.62
CA PRO A 48 26.95 -4.02 1.69
C PRO A 48 27.18 -2.65 2.38
N ILE A 49 27.24 -2.66 3.72
CA ILE A 49 27.51 -1.52 4.57
C ILE A 49 28.65 -1.93 5.51
N GLU A 50 29.85 -1.40 5.27
CA GLU A 50 31.04 -1.67 6.10
C GLU A 50 30.92 -1.00 7.48
N SER A 51 30.22 0.14 7.57
CA SER A 51 30.00 0.86 8.82
C SER A 51 28.76 1.76 8.84
N MET A 52 28.29 2.10 10.05
CA MET A 52 27.22 3.10 10.26
C MET A 52 27.61 4.49 9.73
N VAL A 53 28.91 4.81 9.72
CA VAL A 53 29.43 6.08 9.19
C VAL A 53 29.24 6.14 7.67
N ASP A 54 29.54 5.05 6.97
CA ASP A 54 29.36 4.97 5.52
C ASP A 54 27.90 5.01 5.13
N LEU A 55 27.03 4.35 5.91
CA LEU A 55 25.59 4.45 5.71
C LEU A 55 25.09 5.89 5.86
N LYS A 56 25.51 6.58 6.93
CA LYS A 56 25.15 7.99 7.18
C LYS A 56 25.61 8.88 6.04
N LYS A 57 26.82 8.65 5.51
CA LYS A 57 27.36 9.38 4.36
C LYS A 57 26.53 9.14 3.09
N LYS A 58 26.28 7.87 2.74
CA LYS A 58 25.47 7.50 1.57
C LYS A 58 24.07 8.09 1.65
N LEU A 59 23.42 7.96 2.81
CA LEU A 59 22.08 8.48 3.07
C LEU A 59 22.04 10.02 2.99
N GLY A 60 23.01 10.70 3.60
CA GLY A 60 23.13 12.15 3.52
C GLY A 60 23.29 12.62 2.07
N SER A 61 24.18 11.99 1.31
CA SER A 61 24.39 12.30 -0.11
C SER A 61 23.16 12.03 -0.97
N SER A 62 22.37 10.98 -0.70
CA SER A 62 21.15 10.71 -1.46
C SER A 62 19.99 11.64 -1.08
N LEU A 63 19.78 11.89 0.20
CA LEU A 63 18.67 12.73 0.68
C LEU A 63 18.90 14.21 0.36
N ASN A 64 20.15 14.69 0.42
CA ASN A 64 20.48 16.09 0.08
C ASN A 64 20.24 16.42 -1.40
N LYS A 65 20.14 15.42 -2.29
CA LYS A 65 19.75 15.65 -3.70
C LYS A 65 18.31 16.12 -3.82
N ILE A 66 17.44 15.72 -2.87
CA ILE A 66 16.03 16.03 -2.91
C ILE A 66 15.77 17.26 -2.04
N SER A 67 15.70 18.42 -2.69
CA SER A 67 15.41 19.68 -2.02
C SER A 67 13.91 19.90 -1.82
N SER A 68 13.55 20.75 -0.86
CA SER A 68 12.16 21.17 -0.64
C SER A 68 11.51 21.76 -1.90
N CYS A 69 12.25 22.48 -2.74
CA CYS A 69 11.69 23.05 -3.98
C CYS A 69 11.35 21.96 -5.01
N MET A 70 12.10 20.85 -5.03
CA MET A 70 11.82 19.69 -5.88
C MET A 70 10.53 18.98 -5.43
N TRP A 71 10.37 18.77 -4.12
CA TRP A 71 9.11 18.23 -3.54
C TRP A 71 7.91 19.12 -3.84
N LYS A 72 8.02 20.43 -3.59
CA LYS A 72 6.97 21.40 -3.91
C LYS A 72 6.66 21.43 -5.41
N GLY A 73 7.67 21.29 -6.26
CA GLY A 73 7.49 21.20 -7.71
C GLY A 73 6.75 19.94 -8.14
N ALA A 74 7.12 18.78 -7.60
CA ALA A 74 6.44 17.52 -7.83
C ALA A 74 4.98 17.59 -7.38
N TYR A 75 4.73 18.11 -6.17
CA TYR A 75 3.39 18.29 -5.63
C TYR A 75 2.52 19.19 -6.51
N ARG A 76 3.04 20.36 -6.94
CA ARG A 76 2.30 21.25 -7.87
C ARG A 76 1.94 20.58 -9.19
N LYS A 77 2.78 19.68 -9.71
CA LYS A 77 2.46 18.92 -10.94
C LYS A 77 1.27 17.99 -10.72
N VAL A 78 1.21 17.33 -9.58
CA VAL A 78 0.08 16.48 -9.19
C VAL A 78 -1.18 17.33 -9.01
N GLN A 79 -1.10 18.44 -8.27
CA GLN A 79 -2.23 19.35 -8.07
C GLN A 79 -2.83 19.87 -9.37
N ARG A 80 -1.99 20.19 -10.37
CA ARG A 80 -2.48 20.58 -11.69
C ARG A 80 -3.32 19.49 -12.34
N LYS A 81 -2.88 18.23 -12.25
CA LYS A 81 -3.62 17.08 -12.79
C LYS A 81 -4.91 16.80 -12.04
N GLU A 82 -4.91 16.96 -10.72
CA GLU A 82 -6.13 16.89 -9.91
C GLU A 82 -7.12 18.00 -10.31
N GLY A 83 -6.64 19.22 -10.57
CA GLY A 83 -7.46 20.32 -11.09
C GLY A 83 -8.12 20.00 -12.44
N GLU A 84 -7.36 19.43 -13.38
CA GLU A 84 -7.90 18.96 -14.68
C GLU A 84 -9.01 17.91 -14.50
N TYR A 85 -8.86 16.98 -13.54
CA TYR A 85 -9.89 16.00 -13.22
C TYR A 85 -11.16 16.66 -12.66
N MET A 86 -11.01 17.61 -11.73
CA MET A 86 -12.17 18.28 -11.13
C MET A 86 -12.97 19.08 -12.14
N VAL A 87 -12.31 19.77 -13.08
CA VAL A 87 -13.00 20.49 -14.17
C VAL A 87 -13.86 19.52 -15.00
N LYS A 88 -13.30 18.38 -15.41
CA LYS A 88 -14.05 17.36 -16.16
C LYS A 88 -15.24 16.81 -15.38
N VAL A 89 -15.08 16.58 -14.07
CA VAL A 89 -16.19 16.14 -13.21
C VAL A 89 -17.31 17.19 -13.19
N HIS A 90 -16.97 18.48 -13.10
CA HIS A 90 -17.96 19.55 -13.14
C HIS A 90 -18.66 19.66 -14.50
N GLU A 91 -17.90 19.58 -15.59
CA GLU A 91 -18.45 19.58 -16.95
C GLU A 91 -19.41 18.41 -17.18
N ASP A 92 -19.01 17.19 -16.82
CA ASP A 92 -19.84 16.00 -17.02
C ASP A 92 -21.08 16.00 -16.12
N ARG A 93 -20.96 16.52 -14.89
CA ARG A 93 -22.12 16.72 -14.01
C ARG A 93 -23.10 17.74 -14.61
N ALA A 94 -22.60 18.83 -15.19
CA ALA A 94 -23.44 19.82 -15.85
C ALA A 94 -24.16 19.25 -17.08
N LYS A 95 -23.45 18.47 -17.92
CA LYS A 95 -24.07 17.78 -19.07
C LYS A 95 -25.19 16.84 -18.64
N ARG A 96 -24.95 16.01 -17.62
CA ARG A 96 -25.98 15.09 -17.10
C ARG A 96 -27.21 15.82 -16.60
N ARG A 97 -27.01 16.98 -15.95
CA ARG A 97 -28.13 17.82 -15.50
C ARG A 97 -28.90 18.40 -16.68
N ALA A 98 -28.23 18.94 -17.69
CA ALA A 98 -28.88 19.48 -18.87
C ALA A 98 -29.69 18.43 -19.64
N ILE A 99 -29.20 17.20 -19.71
CA ILE A 99 -29.94 16.07 -20.30
C ILE A 99 -31.21 15.78 -19.48
N ALA A 100 -31.09 15.67 -18.16
CA ALA A 100 -32.24 15.41 -17.29
C ALA A 100 -33.28 16.54 -17.36
N ASP A 101 -32.85 17.80 -17.43
CA ASP A 101 -33.74 18.95 -17.56
C ASP A 101 -34.45 18.94 -18.93
N ALA A 102 -33.75 18.59 -20.02
CA ALA A 102 -34.34 18.46 -21.35
C ALA A 102 -35.30 17.25 -21.47
N GLU A 103 -34.96 16.13 -20.85
CA GLU A 103 -35.85 14.96 -20.74
C GLU A 103 -37.13 15.30 -19.97
N ALA A 104 -37.02 16.06 -18.87
CA ALA A 104 -38.18 16.51 -18.11
C ALA A 104 -39.08 17.41 -18.96
N GLU A 105 -38.53 18.40 -19.67
CA GLU A 105 -39.28 19.28 -20.55
C GLU A 105 -40.03 18.50 -21.64
N ALA A 106 -39.35 17.55 -22.31
CA ALA A 106 -39.97 16.71 -23.33
C ALA A 106 -41.12 15.85 -22.79
N VAL A 107 -41.06 15.42 -21.52
CA VAL A 107 -42.16 14.71 -20.86
C VAL A 107 -43.35 15.64 -20.60
N TYR A 108 -43.10 16.89 -20.20
CA TYR A 108 -44.17 17.88 -20.03
C TYR A 108 -44.85 18.22 -21.37
N ASP A 109 -44.08 18.49 -22.42
CA ASP A 109 -44.59 18.76 -23.77
C ASP A 109 -45.45 17.60 -24.29
N ALA A 110 -44.98 16.36 -24.11
CA ALA A 110 -45.73 15.17 -24.49
C ALA A 110 -47.02 15.01 -23.68
N ALA A 111 -47.01 15.38 -22.39
CA ALA A 111 -48.20 15.32 -21.55
C ALA A 111 -49.25 16.37 -21.95
N GLU A 112 -48.84 17.58 -22.33
CA GLU A 112 -49.75 18.60 -22.88
C GLU A 112 -50.35 18.15 -24.21
N GLU A 113 -49.54 17.58 -25.11
CA GLU A 113 -50.03 17.05 -26.38
C GLU A 113 -51.03 15.90 -26.15
N GLN A 114 -50.74 15.00 -25.21
CA GLN A 114 -51.63 13.92 -24.80
C GLN A 114 -52.96 14.45 -24.22
N GLN A 115 -52.90 15.46 -23.34
CA GLN A 115 -54.09 16.13 -22.80
C GLN A 115 -54.91 16.80 -23.89
N GLY A 116 -54.27 17.50 -24.82
CA GLY A 116 -54.95 18.12 -25.96
C GLY A 116 -55.67 17.09 -26.83
N ARG A 117 -55.05 15.92 -27.07
CA ARG A 117 -55.67 14.81 -27.79
C ARG A 117 -56.86 14.21 -27.03
N GLU A 118 -56.70 13.96 -25.74
CA GLU A 118 -57.76 13.38 -24.90
C GLU A 118 -58.97 14.33 -24.81
N TYR A 119 -58.73 15.64 -24.64
CA TYR A 119 -59.79 16.66 -24.67
C TYR A 119 -60.55 16.64 -26.00
N TYR A 120 -59.84 16.55 -27.13
CA TYR A 120 -60.45 16.52 -28.47
C TYR A 120 -61.24 15.23 -28.74
N VAL A 121 -60.80 14.09 -28.21
CA VAL A 121 -61.52 12.80 -28.32
C VAL A 121 -62.79 12.78 -27.46
N PHE A 122 -62.79 13.43 -26.29
CA PHE A 122 -63.94 13.45 -25.39
C PHE A 122 -65.02 14.50 -25.74
N HIS A 123 -64.72 15.49 -26.58
CA HIS A 123 -65.63 16.61 -26.88
C HIS A 123 -66.12 16.68 -28.36
N CYS A 124 -65.86 15.65 -29.16
CA CYS A 124 -66.47 15.42 -30.48
C CYS A 124 -67.44 14.24 -30.43
#